data_AF-A0A3D4HQ77-F1
#
_entry.id   AF-A0A3D4HQ77-F1
#
_cell.length_a   1.000
_cell.length_b   1.000
_cell.length_c   1.000
_cell.angle_alpha   90.00
_cell.angle_beta   90.00
_cell.angle_gamma   90.00
#
_symmetry.space_group_name_H-M   'P 1'
#
loop_
_entity.id
_entity.type
_entity.pdbx_description
1 polymer ?
#
loop_
_entity_poly.entity_id
_entity_poly.type
_entity_poly.pdbx_seq_one_letter_code
_entity_poly.pdbx_strand_id
1 'polypeptide(L)'
;EALGATLGETLLTPTKIYVKALQSLKEKKIGIKACSHITGGGFYENIPRMLPEGVCAVIQKDSYEIPPIFEMLARDGNIEEQMMYNTFNMGLGMVIAVD
;
A
#
# COMPACT_ATOMS: atom_id res chain seq x y z
N GLU A 1 17.56 16.40 6.23
CA GLU A 1 17.42 14.99 5.85
C GLU A 1 15.97 14.74 5.45
N ALA A 2 15.71 14.06 4.33
CA ALA A 2 14.35 13.91 3.79
C ALA A 2 13.48 12.90 4.57
N LEU A 3 14.08 11.99 5.34
CA LEU A 3 13.38 10.89 6.01
C LEU A 3 12.92 11.20 7.44
N GLY A 4 13.38 12.29 8.04
CA GLY A 4 13.07 12.66 9.44
C GLY A 4 13.70 11.76 10.52
N ALA A 5 14.37 10.66 10.13
CA ALA A 5 15.12 9.73 10.97
C ALA A 5 16.30 9.13 10.18
N THR A 6 17.13 8.31 10.81
CA THR A 6 18.18 7.58 10.09
C THR A 6 17.58 6.53 9.15
N LEU A 7 18.30 6.19 8.09
CA LEU A 7 17.87 5.16 7.14
C LEU A 7 17.54 3.82 7.83
N GLY A 8 18.36 3.41 8.80
CA GLY A 8 18.16 2.18 9.55
C GLY A 8 16.86 2.19 10.36
N GLU A 9 16.55 3.29 11.06
CA GLU A 9 15.30 3.46 11.80
C GLU A 9 14.08 3.45 10.87
N THR A 10 14.17 4.14 9.73
CA THR A 10 13.09 4.15 8.74
C THR A 10 12.82 2.74 8.20
N LEU A 11 13.85 1.99 7.82
CA LEU A 11 13.70 0.64 7.28
C LEU A 11 13.24 -0.39 8.32
N LEU A 12 13.60 -0.20 9.59
CA LEU A 12 13.20 -1.08 10.69
C LEU A 12 11.86 -0.68 11.33
N THR A 13 11.18 0.33 10.79
CA THR A 13 9.84 0.71 11.25
C THR A 13 8.91 -0.50 11.18
N PRO A 14 8.28 -0.92 12.29
CA PRO A 14 7.45 -2.11 12.32
C PRO A 14 6.26 -2.03 11.34
N THR A 15 5.91 -3.18 10.75
CA THR A 15 4.73 -3.24 9.88
C THR A 15 3.45 -2.89 10.66
N LYS A 16 2.55 -2.17 10.01
CA LYS A 16 1.29 -1.74 10.60
C LYS A 16 0.30 -2.91 10.65
N ILE A 17 -0.28 -3.16 11.82
CA ILE A 17 -1.30 -4.20 12.03
C ILE A 17 -2.70 -3.59 11.94
N TYR A 18 -3.51 -4.06 10.98
CA TYR A 18 -4.80 -3.44 10.63
C TYR A 18 -6.03 -3.98 11.37
N VAL A 19 -5.87 -4.92 12.31
CA VAL A 19 -7.00 -5.60 12.99
C VAL A 19 -7.98 -4.63 13.64
N LYS A 20 -7.48 -3.59 14.33
CA LYS A 20 -8.34 -2.59 15.00
C LYS A 20 -9.13 -1.75 13.99
N ALA A 21 -8.52 -1.41 12.85
CA ALA A 21 -9.20 -0.65 11.80
C ALA A 21 -10.34 -1.48 11.18
N LEU A 22 -10.07 -2.74 10.83
CA LEU A 22 -11.08 -3.65 10.29
C LEU A 22 -12.20 -3.94 11.30
N GLN A 23 -11.87 -4.09 12.58
CA GLN A 23 -12.85 -4.25 13.64
C GLN A 23 -13.77 -3.04 13.74
N SER A 24 -13.22 -1.81 13.69
CA SER A 24 -14.02 -0.58 13.73
C SER A 24 -14.98 -0.47 12.54
N LEU A 25 -14.54 -0.86 11.34
CA LEU A 25 -15.42 -0.89 10.15
C LEU A 25 -16.57 -1.89 10.33
N LYS A 26 -16.28 -3.08 10.88
CA LYS A 26 -17.29 -4.10 11.19
C LYS A 26 -18.30 -3.63 12.23
N GLU A 27 -17.84 -3.02 13.33
CA GLU A 27 -18.70 -2.48 14.38
C GLU A 27 -19.64 -1.38 13.87
N LYS A 28 -19.14 -0.56 12.93
CA LYS A 28 -19.93 0.46 12.22
C LYS A 28 -20.83 -0.08 11.12
N LYS A 29 -20.85 -1.40 10.90
CA LYS A 29 -21.63 -2.07 9.85
C LYS A 29 -21.33 -1.54 8.44
N ILE A 30 -20.09 -1.13 8.18
CA ILE A 30 -19.66 -0.77 6.82
C ILE A 30 -19.56 -2.05 5.99
N GLY A 31 -20.22 -2.07 4.84
CA GLY A 31 -20.18 -3.19 3.90
C GLY A 31 -18.81 -3.29 3.24
N ILE A 32 -17.95 -4.17 3.77
CA ILE A 32 -16.68 -4.52 3.14
C ILE A 32 -16.95 -5.65 2.13
N LYS A 33 -16.67 -5.37 0.85
CA LYS A 33 -16.78 -6.34 -0.25
C LYS A 33 -15.53 -7.20 -0.38
N ALA A 34 -14.36 -6.58 -0.25
CA ALA A 34 -13.09 -7.24 -0.38
C ALA A 34 -11.98 -6.47 0.35
N CYS A 35 -10.90 -7.17 0.70
CA CYS A 35 -9.68 -6.59 1.25
C CYS A 35 -8.47 -7.14 0.49
N SER A 36 -7.45 -6.30 0.28
CA SER A 36 -6.16 -6.68 -0.23
C SER A 36 -5.05 -6.14 0.67
N HIS A 37 -4.28 -7.06 1.25
CA HIS A 37 -3.07 -6.72 2.00
C HIS A 37 -1.91 -6.60 1.00
N ILE A 38 -1.30 -5.41 0.92
CA ILE A 38 -0.26 -5.13 -0.06
C ILE A 38 1.09 -5.55 0.53
N THR A 39 1.64 -6.63 -0.04
CA THR A 39 2.87 -7.28 0.45
C THR A 39 3.85 -7.44 -0.71
N GLY A 40 4.56 -8.57 -0.80
CA GLY A 40 5.38 -8.88 -1.98
C GLY A 40 4.51 -8.87 -3.25
N GLY A 41 5.07 -8.37 -4.35
CA GLY A 41 4.33 -8.16 -5.61
C GLY A 41 3.53 -6.85 -5.68
N GLY A 42 3.56 -6.04 -4.61
CA GLY A 42 3.02 -4.68 -4.62
C GLY A 42 1.57 -4.62 -5.09
N PHE A 43 1.24 -3.62 -5.90
CA PHE A 43 -0.15 -3.34 -6.30
C PHE A 43 -0.62 -4.33 -7.36
N TYR A 44 0.23 -4.58 -8.36
CA TYR A 44 -0.11 -5.39 -9.53
C TYR A 44 -0.39 -6.85 -9.18
N GLU A 45 0.24 -7.39 -8.14
CA GLU A 45 -0.08 -8.75 -7.70
C GLU A 45 -1.21 -8.80 -6.68
N ASN A 46 -1.27 -7.87 -5.73
CA ASN A 46 -2.17 -8.02 -4.59
C ASN A 46 -3.58 -7.47 -4.85
N ILE A 47 -3.73 -6.34 -5.56
CA ILE A 47 -5.04 -5.71 -5.78
C ILE A 47 -5.93 -6.60 -6.68
N PRO A 48 -5.46 -7.12 -7.83
CA PRO A 48 -6.32 -7.94 -8.70
C PRO A 48 -6.87 -9.20 -8.04
N ARG A 49 -6.15 -9.78 -7.06
CA ARG A 49 -6.60 -10.98 -6.32
C ARG A 49 -7.90 -10.77 -5.54
N MET A 50 -8.25 -9.52 -5.21
CA MET A 50 -9.48 -9.20 -4.49
C MET A 50 -10.66 -8.88 -5.43
N LEU A 51 -10.41 -8.73 -6.73
CA LEU A 51 -11.39 -8.28 -7.72
C LEU A 51 -12.03 -9.48 -8.44
N PRO A 52 -13.31 -9.39 -8.83
CA PRO A 52 -13.92 -10.34 -9.75
C PRO A 52 -13.25 -10.33 -11.12
N GLU A 53 -13.43 -11.41 -11.88
CA GLU A 53 -12.98 -11.47 -13.27
C GLU A 53 -13.60 -10.34 -14.11
N GLY A 54 -12.80 -9.73 -14.99
CA GLY A 54 -13.21 -8.62 -15.83
C GLY A 54 -13.30 -7.25 -15.14
N VAL A 55 -12.98 -7.17 -13.85
CA VAL A 55 -12.96 -5.90 -13.09
C VAL A 55 -11.54 -5.40 -12.90
N CYS A 56 -11.32 -4.10 -13.09
CA CYS A 56 -10.05 -3.44 -12.81
C CYS A 56 -10.21 -2.35 -11.75
N ALA A 57 -9.17 -2.17 -10.93
CA ALA A 57 -9.07 -1.03 -10.03
C ALA A 57 -8.30 0.10 -10.71
N VAL A 58 -8.75 1.34 -10.50
CA VAL A 58 -8.06 2.55 -10.94
C VAL A 58 -7.55 3.27 -9.70
N ILE A 59 -6.22 3.41 -9.58
CA ILE A 59 -5.60 4.08 -8.44
C ILE A 59 -5.15 5.49 -8.86
N GLN A 60 -5.71 6.50 -8.19
CA GLN A 60 -5.26 7.89 -8.31
C GLN A 60 -4.03 8.07 -7.43
N LYS A 61 -2.85 8.13 -8.02
CA LYS A 61 -1.56 8.11 -7.29
C LYS A 61 -1.32 9.35 -6.41
N ASP A 62 -2.03 10.43 -6.68
CA ASP A 62 -2.04 11.69 -5.93
C ASP A 62 -3.07 11.71 -4.77
N SER A 63 -3.83 10.62 -4.58
CA SER A 63 -4.86 10.53 -3.53
C SER A 63 -4.33 10.12 -2.15
N TYR A 64 -3.04 9.81 -2.04
CA TYR A 64 -2.40 9.40 -0.78
C TYR A 64 -0.94 9.84 -0.75
N GLU A 65 -0.39 9.93 0.45
CA GLU A 65 1.02 10.29 0.65
C GLU A 65 1.92 9.07 0.41
N ILE A 66 2.96 9.25 -0.39
CA ILE A 66 4.02 8.25 -0.58
C ILE A 66 5.11 8.53 0.47
N PRO A 67 5.44 7.58 1.35
CA PRO A 67 6.52 7.76 2.31
C PRO A 67 7.85 8.13 1.62
N PRO A 68 8.60 9.14 2.11
CA PRO A 68 9.82 9.65 1.46
C PRO A 68 10.91 8.60 1.18
N ILE A 69 10.91 7.49 1.92
CA ILE A 69 11.82 6.37 1.70
C ILE A 69 11.67 5.76 0.30
N PHE A 70 10.45 5.71 -0.25
CA PHE A 70 10.23 5.13 -1.58
C PHE A 70 10.75 6.04 -2.69
N GLU A 71 10.58 7.36 -2.56
CA GLU A 71 11.16 8.31 -3.50
C GLU A 71 12.69 8.26 -3.49
N MET A 72 13.29 8.15 -2.29
CA MET A 72 14.73 7.98 -2.13
C MET A 72 15.21 6.68 -2.79
N LEU A 73 14.54 5.55 -2.54
CA LEU A 73 14.89 4.25 -3.13
C LEU A 73 14.77 4.27 -4.66
N ALA A 74 13.72 4.88 -5.20
CA ALA A 74 13.52 5.01 -6.64
C ALA A 74 14.65 5.80 -7.30
N ARG A 75 14.98 6.97 -6.73
CA ARG A 75 16.03 7.86 -7.25
C ARG A 75 17.41 7.24 -7.11
N ASP A 76 17.77 6.78 -5.92
CA ASP A 76 19.13 6.32 -5.62
C ASP A 76 19.42 4.95 -6.25
N GLY A 77 18.39 4.12 -6.41
CA GLY A 77 18.48 2.83 -7.10
C GLY A 77 18.24 2.91 -8.62
N ASN A 78 17.90 4.09 -9.16
CA ASN A 78 17.48 4.27 -10.55
C ASN A 78 16.39 3.26 -10.98
N ILE A 79 15.35 3.12 -10.16
CA ILE A 79 14.29 2.13 -10.33
C ILE A 79 13.09 2.78 -11.02
N GLU A 80 12.60 2.14 -12.09
CA GLU A 80 11.40 2.58 -12.79
C GLU A 80 10.16 2.55 -11.88
N GLU A 81 9.26 3.52 -12.06
CA GLU A 81 8.05 3.64 -11.24
C GLU A 81 7.21 2.35 -11.26
N GLN A 82 7.05 1.71 -12.41
CA GLN A 82 6.31 0.45 -12.51
C GLN A 82 6.90 -0.63 -11.61
N MET A 83 8.23 -0.74 -11.55
CA MET A 83 8.94 -1.69 -10.68
C MET A 83 8.78 -1.34 -9.20
N MET A 84 8.74 -0.05 -8.87
CA MET A 84 8.45 0.42 -7.50
C MET A 84 7.06 -0.07 -7.04
N TYR A 85 6.03 0.12 -7.87
CA TYR A 85 4.67 -0.34 -7.58
C TYR A 85 4.48 -1.87 -7.66
N ASN A 86 5.36 -2.58 -8.36
CA ASN A 86 5.36 -4.05 -8.42
C ASN A 86 6.11 -4.69 -7.24
N THR A 87 6.97 -3.94 -6.56
CA THR A 87 7.83 -4.47 -5.49
C THR A 87 7.37 -4.02 -4.11
N PHE A 88 7.03 -2.74 -3.99
CA PHE A 88 6.72 -2.10 -2.72
C PHE A 88 5.24 -1.78 -2.59
N ASN A 89 4.82 -1.52 -1.36
CA ASN A 89 3.48 -1.05 -1.05
C ASN A 89 3.27 0.45 -1.30
N MET A 90 4.34 1.21 -1.61
CA MET A 90 4.28 2.63 -1.95
C MET A 90 3.52 3.52 -0.94
N GLY A 91 3.35 3.08 0.31
CA GLY A 91 2.59 3.79 1.34
C GLY A 91 1.21 3.17 1.68
N LEU A 92 0.69 2.27 0.84
CA LEU A 92 -0.60 1.61 1.06
C LEU A 92 -0.39 0.16 1.48
N GLY A 93 -0.46 -0.13 2.79
CA GLY A 93 -0.35 -1.52 3.27
C GLY A 93 -1.65 -2.33 3.19
N MET A 94 -2.82 -1.69 3.15
CA MET A 94 -4.12 -2.36 3.05
C MET A 94 -5.04 -1.55 2.15
N VAL A 95 -5.69 -2.22 1.19
CA VAL A 95 -6.73 -1.66 0.32
C VAL A 95 -8.04 -2.40 0.60
N ILE A 96 -9.15 -1.66 0.68
CA ILE A 96 -10.46 -2.21 1.01
C ILE A 96 -11.47 -1.74 -0.04
N ALA A 97 -12.22 -2.66 -0.62
CA ALA A 97 -13.37 -2.36 -1.46
C ALA A 97 -14.64 -2.34 -0.60
N VAL A 98 -15.41 -1.26 -0.69
CA VAL A 98 -16.66 -1.04 0.06
C VAL A 98 -17.83 -0.74 -0.89
N ASP A 99 -19.05 -0.67 -0.34
CA ASP A 99 -20.23 -0.15 -1.03
C ASP A 99 -20.18 1.35 -1.31
#